data_AF-A0A918X5J3-F1
#
_entry.id   AF-A0A918X5J3-F1
#
_cell.length_a   1.000
_cell.length_b   1.000
_cell.length_c   1.000
_cell.angle_alpha   90.00
_cell.angle_beta   90.00
_cell.angle_gamma   90.00
#
_symmetry.space_group_name_H-M   'P 1'
#
loop_
_entity.id
_entity.type
_entity.pdbx_description
1 polymer ?
#
loop_
_entity_poly.entity_id
_entity_poly.type
_entity_poly.pdbx_seq_one_letter_code
_entity_poly.pdbx_strand_id
1 'polypeptide(L)'
;MSTDTRGPTGRTPAPPTPPGDGPPADDLLAAELVRGHGSPLYVYDLTRVERAADDLRAALPRGSRLYYSLKANPHPELVRTLRLAGCRPEICSTGELAAALAAGFDGADCLYGGPGKTAQELREALAAGVRTFSVESPADLRRVGAEAVAHGVTVRCLLRVNGSGAGAGVGLRMTGGPSQFGHDIADGLPSLDELTVEGTELWGLHFFPLTNAADPQGLLEEAVASIRTAAALEAHWGRPLRMLDLGGGFACPYAAPGERPRYDTLRAPLEAALDAHLPGWRQRLEPAFESGRYLVGDSGRLICTVTEVKESRGTVYGVLDSGINHLGGLSGVGRLPSLRAEPLRLTARGPAADPGPGGTRRVALVGPLCTPADVISRATEAVPPHPGDLLAVPNVGAYGATASLLGFLGRPAPAEITVRDGRVVSADRLALVRTPLTVPPTPRPHRSPREELNTVTTEHRPAERYENVLAELLPRLAEERPLPAGRGLRDAGLDSMAVVELLVRLEEAYDIAIPDDELGPEAFETVGSLWEVVARRLDPAAPH
;
A
#
# COMPACT_ATOMS: atom_id res chain seq x y z
N MET A 1 -40.28 -65.22 3.83
CA MET A 1 -40.98 -65.03 5.12
C MET A 1 -39.94 -64.57 6.12
N SER A 2 -39.59 -63.28 6.13
CA SER A 2 -40.17 -62.22 6.95
C SER A 2 -40.19 -62.56 8.44
N THR A 3 -39.33 -61.93 9.23
CA THR A 3 -39.73 -61.17 10.43
C THR A 3 -38.60 -60.20 10.82
N ASP A 4 -38.94 -58.93 10.78
CA ASP A 4 -38.15 -57.75 11.13
C ASP A 4 -38.37 -57.45 12.61
N THR A 5 -37.30 -57.29 13.39
CA THR A 5 -37.34 -56.86 14.80
C THR A 5 -36.57 -55.55 14.95
N ARG A 6 -37.29 -54.43 14.98
CA ARG A 6 -36.77 -53.15 15.49
C ARG A 6 -37.64 -52.68 16.66
N GLY A 7 -37.01 -52.60 17.83
CA GLY A 7 -37.60 -52.01 19.04
C GLY A 7 -37.67 -50.48 18.97
N PRO A 8 -38.49 -49.84 19.81
CA PRO A 8 -38.66 -48.40 19.83
C PRO A 8 -37.51 -47.74 20.59
N THR A 9 -36.73 -46.87 19.93
CA THR A 9 -35.76 -46.00 20.60
C THR A 9 -36.50 -44.79 21.17
N GLY A 10 -36.61 -44.73 22.49
CA GLY A 10 -37.12 -43.57 23.21
C GLY A 10 -36.23 -42.35 22.96
N ARG A 11 -36.82 -41.26 22.47
CA ARG A 11 -36.16 -39.95 22.39
C ARG A 11 -36.09 -39.36 23.79
N THR A 12 -34.87 -39.16 24.29
CA THR A 12 -34.59 -38.31 25.45
C THR A 12 -35.04 -36.87 25.13
N PRO A 13 -35.72 -36.15 26.03
CA PRO A 13 -36.09 -34.75 25.77
C PRO A 13 -34.81 -33.92 25.64
N ALA A 14 -34.76 -33.07 24.61
CA ALA A 14 -33.70 -32.08 24.49
C ALA A 14 -33.70 -31.18 25.74
N PRO A 15 -32.53 -30.78 26.25
CA PRO A 15 -32.46 -29.85 27.37
C PRO A 15 -33.17 -28.53 27.00
N PRO A 16 -33.81 -27.85 27.96
CA PRO A 16 -34.51 -26.60 27.70
C PRO A 16 -33.53 -25.57 27.11
N THR A 17 -33.94 -24.96 26.01
CA THR A 17 -33.25 -23.83 25.39
C THR A 17 -33.14 -22.70 26.42
N PRO A 18 -31.96 -22.09 26.64
CA PRO A 18 -31.86 -20.95 27.53
C PRO A 18 -32.79 -19.81 27.04
N PRO A 19 -33.36 -19.00 27.94
CA PRO A 19 -34.23 -17.90 27.55
C PRO A 19 -33.44 -16.95 26.64
N GLY A 20 -34.02 -16.64 25.47
CA GLY A 20 -33.34 -15.93 24.39
C GLY A 20 -32.82 -14.57 24.82
N ASP A 21 -31.50 -14.41 24.83
CA ASP A 21 -30.85 -13.12 24.95
C ASP A 21 -31.31 -12.23 23.78
N GLY A 22 -31.60 -10.97 24.09
CA GLY A 22 -31.96 -9.97 23.08
C GLY A 22 -30.85 -9.78 22.03
N PRO A 23 -31.08 -8.91 21.02
CA PRO A 23 -30.06 -8.58 20.04
C PRO A 23 -28.75 -8.11 20.73
N PRO A 24 -27.56 -8.51 20.22
CA PRO A 24 -26.29 -8.09 20.80
C PRO A 24 -26.18 -6.57 20.86
N ALA A 25 -25.67 -6.03 21.98
CA ALA A 25 -25.56 -4.58 22.18
C ALA A 25 -24.74 -3.89 21.05
N ASP A 26 -23.67 -4.53 20.59
CA ASP A 26 -22.85 -4.03 19.49
C ASP A 26 -23.62 -3.93 18.16
N ASP A 27 -24.56 -4.84 17.92
CA ASP A 27 -25.38 -4.83 16.69
C ASP A 27 -26.47 -3.75 16.77
N LEU A 28 -27.03 -3.51 17.95
CA LEU A 28 -27.95 -2.38 18.19
C LEU A 28 -27.24 -1.03 18.00
N LEU A 29 -26.03 -0.89 18.56
CA LEU A 29 -25.21 0.31 18.40
C LEU A 29 -24.87 0.54 16.92
N ALA A 30 -24.44 -0.51 16.20
CA ALA A 30 -24.15 -0.41 14.78
C ALA A 30 -25.36 0.09 13.97
N ALA A 31 -26.57 -0.42 14.24
CA ALA A 31 -27.78 0.06 13.58
C ALA A 31 -28.14 1.50 13.95
N GLU A 32 -27.90 1.94 15.19
CA GLU A 32 -28.06 3.34 15.58
C GLU A 32 -27.07 4.26 14.84
N LEU A 33 -25.80 3.86 14.73
CA LEU A 33 -24.79 4.61 13.99
C LEU A 33 -25.14 4.73 12.52
N VAL A 34 -25.65 3.66 11.89
CA VAL A 34 -26.12 3.72 10.50
C VAL A 34 -27.29 4.69 10.35
N ARG A 35 -28.24 4.74 11.29
CA ARG A 35 -29.33 5.73 11.25
C ARG A 35 -28.84 7.17 11.39
N GLY A 36 -27.79 7.41 12.17
CA GLY A 36 -27.23 8.75 12.41
C GLY A 36 -26.28 9.25 11.31
N HIS A 37 -25.47 8.36 10.73
CA HIS A 37 -24.35 8.72 9.85
C HIS A 37 -24.47 8.16 8.42
N GLY A 38 -25.45 7.29 8.18
CA GLY A 38 -25.58 6.52 6.95
C GLY A 38 -24.54 5.41 6.83
N SER A 39 -24.79 4.48 5.90
CA SER A 39 -23.83 3.44 5.50
C SER A 39 -23.19 3.78 4.14
N PRO A 40 -22.01 3.22 3.82
CA PRO A 40 -21.21 2.35 4.68
C PRO A 40 -20.40 3.13 5.75
N LEU A 41 -20.12 2.47 6.87
CA LEU A 41 -19.30 3.03 7.95
C LEU A 41 -18.42 1.97 8.61
N TYR A 42 -17.22 2.36 9.02
CA TYR A 42 -16.37 1.61 9.93
C TYR A 42 -16.69 1.97 11.38
N VAL A 43 -16.74 0.98 12.27
CA VAL A 43 -16.78 1.16 13.72
C VAL A 43 -15.51 0.57 14.31
N TYR A 44 -14.72 1.38 15.01
CA TYR A 44 -13.50 0.98 15.70
C TYR A 44 -13.68 1.04 17.22
N ASP A 45 -13.50 -0.09 17.90
CA ASP A 45 -13.58 -0.20 19.36
C ASP A 45 -12.20 0.03 20.01
N LEU A 46 -12.02 1.20 20.62
CA LEU A 46 -10.78 1.60 21.27
C LEU A 46 -10.45 0.74 22.49
N THR A 47 -11.45 0.18 23.17
CA THR A 47 -11.24 -0.73 24.31
C THR A 47 -10.54 -2.02 23.83
N ARG A 48 -10.79 -2.48 22.60
CA ARG A 48 -10.08 -3.62 22.00
C ARG A 48 -8.64 -3.30 21.66
N VAL A 49 -8.37 -2.09 21.17
CA VAL A 49 -7.01 -1.61 20.85
C VAL A 49 -6.14 -1.58 22.11
N GLU A 50 -6.68 -1.06 23.21
CA GLU A 50 -6.01 -1.02 24.52
C GLU A 50 -5.64 -2.44 24.99
N ARG A 51 -6.62 -3.36 24.95
CA ARG A 51 -6.40 -4.77 25.31
C ARG A 51 -5.38 -5.47 24.43
N ALA A 52 -5.38 -5.20 23.12
CA ALA A 52 -4.41 -5.80 22.20
C ALA A 52 -2.98 -5.33 22.50
N ALA A 53 -2.80 -4.05 22.84
CA ALA A 53 -1.51 -3.51 23.24
C ALA A 53 -1.01 -4.13 24.55
N ASP A 54 -1.89 -4.28 25.54
CA ASP A 54 -1.55 -4.90 26.83
C ASP A 54 -1.20 -6.38 26.69
N ASP A 55 -2.00 -7.14 25.96
CA ASP A 55 -1.76 -8.56 25.71
C ASP A 55 -0.43 -8.79 24.97
N LEU A 56 -0.16 -7.99 23.94
CA LEU A 56 1.10 -8.11 23.19
C LEU A 56 2.29 -7.73 24.07
N ARG A 57 2.22 -6.61 24.81
CA ARG A 57 3.29 -6.23 25.73
C ARG A 57 3.54 -7.29 26.82
N ALA A 58 2.48 -7.96 27.28
CA ALA A 58 2.57 -9.06 28.24
C ALA A 58 3.27 -10.31 27.65
N ALA A 59 3.20 -10.51 26.32
CA ALA A 59 3.88 -11.60 25.61
C ALA A 59 5.38 -11.34 25.32
N LEU A 60 5.82 -10.09 25.25
CA LEU A 60 7.18 -9.72 24.82
C LEU A 60 8.18 -9.64 25.98
N PRO A 61 9.51 -9.80 25.75
CA PRO A 61 10.55 -9.61 26.77
C PRO A 61 10.39 -8.32 27.57
N ARG A 62 10.73 -8.33 28.87
CA ARG A 62 10.63 -7.11 29.70
C ARG A 62 11.53 -6.00 29.15
N GLY A 63 11.01 -4.77 29.14
CA GLY A 63 11.72 -3.61 28.60
C GLY A 63 11.71 -3.50 27.08
N SER A 64 11.00 -4.39 26.37
CA SER A 64 10.87 -4.29 24.91
C SER A 64 10.13 -3.02 24.50
N ARG A 65 10.59 -2.41 23.41
CA ARG A 65 9.86 -1.39 22.68
C ARG A 65 8.80 -2.05 21.80
N LEU A 66 7.57 -1.52 21.83
CA LEU A 66 6.52 -1.92 20.90
C LEU A 66 6.23 -0.75 19.94
N TYR A 67 6.45 -0.98 18.66
CA TYR A 67 6.12 -0.05 17.59
C TYR A 67 4.76 -0.41 16.97
N TYR A 68 3.92 0.60 16.76
CA TYR A 68 2.72 0.53 15.96
C TYR A 68 3.05 0.87 14.51
N SER A 69 2.84 -0.07 13.60
CA SER A 69 3.00 0.17 12.16
C SER A 69 1.80 0.96 11.61
N LEU A 70 1.98 2.26 11.36
CA LEU A 70 0.89 3.17 11.00
C LEU A 70 0.19 2.80 9.69
N LYS A 71 0.89 2.14 8.78
CA LYS A 71 0.34 1.57 7.53
C LYS A 71 -0.91 0.71 7.75
N ALA A 72 -1.06 0.10 8.94
CA ALA A 72 -2.25 -0.66 9.27
C ALA A 72 -3.49 0.23 9.35
N ASN A 73 -3.44 1.30 10.15
CA ASN A 73 -4.50 2.29 10.25
C ASN A 73 -4.02 3.61 10.91
N PRO A 74 -3.81 4.69 10.15
CA PRO A 74 -3.35 5.96 10.70
C PRO A 74 -4.48 6.80 11.34
N HIS A 75 -5.67 6.22 11.60
CA HIS A 75 -6.80 6.94 12.20
C HIS A 75 -6.39 7.62 13.53
N PRO A 76 -6.60 8.94 13.70
CA PRO A 76 -6.06 9.71 14.82
C PRO A 76 -6.35 9.13 16.20
N GLU A 77 -7.59 8.70 16.45
CA GLU A 77 -7.98 8.12 17.74
C GLU A 77 -7.35 6.74 18.01
N LEU A 78 -7.08 5.93 16.97
CA LEU A 78 -6.36 4.65 17.16
C LEU A 78 -4.90 4.91 17.51
N VAL A 79 -4.25 5.81 16.76
CA VAL A 79 -2.85 6.20 16.98
C VAL A 79 -2.69 6.83 18.37
N ARG A 80 -3.61 7.72 18.77
CA ARG A 80 -3.62 8.34 20.10
C ARG A 80 -3.83 7.31 21.21
N THR A 81 -4.73 6.37 21.01
CA THR A 81 -4.99 5.29 21.98
C THR A 81 -3.73 4.42 22.18
N LEU A 82 -3.04 4.07 21.09
CA LEU A 82 -1.79 3.31 21.16
C LEU A 82 -0.62 4.12 21.76
N ARG A 83 -0.59 5.43 21.55
CA ARG A 83 0.34 6.33 22.25
C ARG A 83 0.16 6.26 23.75
N LEU A 84 -1.08 6.41 24.21
CA LEU A 84 -1.42 6.34 25.64
C LEU A 84 -1.16 4.94 26.22
N ALA A 85 -1.33 3.90 25.41
CA ALA A 85 -0.95 2.55 25.75
C ALA A 85 0.58 2.33 25.76
N GLY A 86 1.42 3.31 25.39
CA GLY A 86 2.88 3.24 25.46
C GLY A 86 3.59 2.64 24.23
N CYS A 87 2.89 2.53 23.10
CA CYS A 87 3.52 2.19 21.82
C CYS A 87 4.27 3.40 21.23
N ARG A 88 5.20 3.15 20.30
CA ARG A 88 5.85 4.18 19.47
C ARG A 88 5.43 4.03 18.00
N PRO A 89 5.52 5.07 17.16
CA PRO A 89 5.14 4.97 15.76
C PRO A 89 6.28 4.35 14.91
N GLU A 90 5.97 3.31 14.14
CA GLU A 90 6.74 2.91 12.95
C GLU A 90 6.05 3.49 11.72
N ILE A 91 6.82 4.26 10.95
CA ILE A 91 6.34 5.02 9.79
C ILE A 91 7.20 4.72 8.57
N CYS A 92 6.61 4.84 7.39
CA CYS A 92 7.22 4.63 6.09
C CYS A 92 7.01 5.83 5.15
N SER A 93 6.27 6.87 5.56
CA SER A 93 5.99 8.05 4.73
C SER A 93 5.79 9.32 5.57
N THR A 94 5.87 10.48 4.92
CA THR A 94 5.60 11.78 5.55
C THR A 94 4.12 11.96 5.92
N GLY A 95 3.19 11.28 5.25
CA GLY A 95 1.79 11.22 5.64
C GLY A 95 1.57 10.48 6.96
N GLU A 96 2.27 9.35 7.15
CA GLU A 96 2.24 8.62 8.42
C GLU A 96 2.94 9.40 9.54
N LEU A 97 4.04 10.10 9.24
CA LEU A 97 4.67 11.04 10.17
C LEU A 97 3.68 12.12 10.62
N ALA A 98 2.97 12.75 9.68
CA ALA A 98 1.96 13.76 10.00
C ALA A 98 0.85 13.19 10.90
N ALA A 99 0.39 11.96 10.65
CA ALA A 99 -0.59 11.29 11.49
C ALA A 99 -0.05 11.01 12.91
N ALA A 100 1.20 10.57 13.04
CA ALA A 100 1.85 10.36 14.33
C ALA A 100 1.95 11.67 15.13
N LEU A 101 2.42 12.76 14.49
CA LEU A 101 2.53 14.07 15.12
C LEU A 101 1.15 14.61 15.55
N ALA A 102 0.13 14.47 14.69
CA ALA A 102 -1.24 14.88 15.01
C ALA A 102 -1.83 14.12 16.21
N ALA A 103 -1.42 12.87 16.42
CA ALA A 103 -1.79 12.08 17.60
C ALA A 103 -0.99 12.44 18.88
N GLY A 104 -0.06 13.40 18.78
CA GLY A 104 0.74 13.92 19.88
C GLY A 104 2.01 13.15 20.19
N PHE A 105 2.58 12.44 19.22
CA PHE A 105 3.97 11.96 19.29
C PHE A 105 4.95 13.07 18.91
N ASP A 106 6.18 12.95 19.41
CA ASP A 106 7.31 13.73 18.88
C ASP A 106 7.96 12.97 17.72
N GLY A 107 8.57 13.68 16.76
CA GLY A 107 9.31 13.03 15.67
C GLY A 107 10.40 12.08 16.17
N ALA A 108 11.02 12.40 17.32
CA ALA A 108 12.04 11.59 17.96
C ALA A 108 11.52 10.22 18.46
N ASP A 109 10.21 10.04 18.57
CA ASP A 109 9.58 8.76 18.90
C ASP A 109 9.48 7.82 17.70
N CYS A 110 9.62 8.33 16.48
CA CYS A 110 9.41 7.57 15.26
C CYS A 110 10.60 6.68 14.89
N LEU A 111 10.29 5.46 14.44
CA LEU A 111 11.17 4.63 13.63
C LEU A 111 10.75 4.78 12.16
N TYR A 112 11.60 5.37 11.32
CA TYR A 112 11.32 5.56 9.89
C TYR A 112 11.90 4.42 9.05
N GLY A 113 11.04 3.60 8.46
CA GLY A 113 11.39 2.45 7.60
C GLY A 113 11.09 2.67 6.10
N GLY A 114 11.14 1.57 5.35
CA GLY A 114 10.73 1.51 3.93
C GLY A 114 11.87 1.74 2.92
N PRO A 115 11.84 1.08 1.75
CA PRO A 115 12.95 1.11 0.77
C PRO A 115 12.98 2.31 -0.16
N GLY A 116 11.97 3.17 -0.11
CA GLY A 116 11.77 4.25 -1.07
C GLY A 116 12.22 5.64 -0.61
N LYS A 117 12.94 5.78 0.52
CA LYS A 117 13.19 7.09 1.15
C LYS A 117 13.85 8.07 0.20
N THR A 118 13.16 9.14 -0.15
CA THR A 118 13.70 10.23 -0.98
C THR A 118 14.44 11.26 -0.12
N ALA A 119 15.34 12.02 -0.74
CA ALA A 119 16.01 13.14 -0.08
C ALA A 119 15.01 14.15 0.52
N GLN A 120 13.90 14.40 -0.18
CA GLN A 120 12.86 15.31 0.30
C GLN A 120 12.13 14.77 1.53
N GLU A 121 11.71 13.50 1.52
CA GLU A 121 11.07 12.87 2.68
C GLU A 121 12.00 12.83 3.89
N LEU A 122 13.30 12.58 3.67
CA LEU A 122 14.30 12.60 4.73
C LEU A 122 14.45 14.00 5.34
N ARG A 123 14.51 15.07 4.54
CA ARG A 123 14.54 16.45 5.06
C ARG A 123 13.31 16.78 5.88
N GLU A 124 12.13 16.41 5.40
CA GLU A 124 10.87 16.62 6.12
C GLU A 124 10.86 15.85 7.45
N ALA A 125 11.26 14.57 7.43
CA ALA A 125 11.35 13.75 8.64
C ALA A 125 12.37 14.32 9.65
N LEU A 126 13.56 14.72 9.20
CA LEU A 126 14.59 15.30 10.06
C LEU A 126 14.14 16.62 10.68
N ALA A 127 13.51 17.50 9.88
CA ALA A 127 12.95 18.77 10.34
C ALA A 127 11.82 18.58 11.36
N ALA A 128 11.02 17.53 11.22
CA ALA A 128 10.00 17.13 12.18
C ALA A 128 10.56 16.46 13.45
N GLY A 129 11.89 16.25 13.53
CA GLY A 129 12.56 15.70 14.70
C GLY A 129 12.81 14.19 14.66
N VAL A 130 12.60 13.50 13.53
CA VAL A 130 12.92 12.07 13.40
C VAL A 130 14.42 11.84 13.53
N ARG A 131 14.81 10.88 14.36
CA ARG A 131 16.23 10.56 14.64
C ARG A 131 16.58 9.08 14.54
N THR A 132 15.61 8.21 14.24
CA THR A 132 15.83 6.76 14.14
C THR A 132 15.30 6.24 12.83
N PHE A 133 16.16 5.58 12.05
CA PHE A 133 15.85 5.09 10.71
C PHE A 133 16.18 3.61 10.61
N SER A 134 15.29 2.82 10.02
CA SER A 134 15.64 1.50 9.50
C SER A 134 16.10 1.66 8.06
N VAL A 135 17.37 1.34 7.80
CA VAL A 135 17.99 1.47 6.48
C VAL A 135 18.04 0.12 5.79
N GLU A 136 17.72 0.09 4.50
CA GLU A 136 17.58 -1.17 3.76
C GLU A 136 18.92 -1.66 3.16
N SER A 137 19.90 -0.77 3.01
CA SER A 137 21.19 -1.07 2.39
C SER A 137 22.25 -0.03 2.75
N PRO A 138 23.55 -0.26 2.47
CA PRO A 138 24.59 0.76 2.60
C PRO A 138 24.33 2.01 1.74
N ALA A 139 23.67 1.87 0.58
CA ALA A 139 23.29 3.01 -0.25
C ALA A 139 22.19 3.86 0.40
N ASP A 140 21.19 3.22 1.02
CA ASP A 140 20.15 3.92 1.79
C ASP A 140 20.76 4.62 3.02
N LEU A 141 21.69 3.95 3.72
CA LEU A 141 22.44 4.54 4.84
C LEU A 141 23.20 5.81 4.43
N ARG A 142 23.92 5.79 3.29
CA ARG A 142 24.62 6.97 2.76
C ARG A 142 23.67 8.13 2.45
N ARG A 143 22.48 7.83 1.91
CA ARG A 143 21.45 8.83 1.65
C ARG A 143 20.95 9.48 2.94
N VAL A 144 20.64 8.66 3.95
CA VAL A 144 20.23 9.13 5.28
C VAL A 144 21.33 10.00 5.92
N GLY A 145 22.59 9.54 5.87
CA GLY A 145 23.73 10.29 6.40
C GLY A 145 23.94 11.65 5.73
N ALA A 146 23.86 11.71 4.40
CA ALA A 146 23.99 12.96 3.66
C ALA A 146 22.96 14.01 4.09
N GLU A 147 21.69 13.62 4.22
CA GLU A 147 20.64 14.54 4.68
C GLU A 147 20.77 14.87 6.17
N ALA A 148 21.24 13.94 7.02
CA ALA A 148 21.52 14.20 8.43
C ALA A 148 22.63 15.23 8.63
N VAL A 149 23.73 15.11 7.88
CA VAL A 149 24.83 16.10 7.85
C VAL A 149 24.33 17.45 7.37
N ALA A 150 23.57 17.49 6.26
CA ALA A 150 22.99 18.73 5.74
C ALA A 150 22.06 19.41 6.74
N HIS A 151 21.38 18.63 7.59
CA HIS A 151 20.51 19.11 8.66
C HIS A 151 21.25 19.38 9.99
N GLY A 152 22.57 19.16 10.05
CA GLY A 152 23.39 19.42 11.23
C GLY A 152 23.11 18.48 12.42
N VAL A 153 22.70 17.24 12.16
CA VAL A 153 22.37 16.24 13.19
C VAL A 153 23.08 14.91 12.95
N THR A 154 23.15 14.08 14.00
CA THR A 154 23.48 12.66 13.88
C THR A 154 22.23 11.84 14.14
N VAL A 155 22.00 10.82 13.31
CA VAL A 155 20.84 9.93 13.42
C VAL A 155 21.24 8.50 13.70
N ARG A 156 20.33 7.75 14.29
CA ARG A 156 20.48 6.34 14.66
C ARG A 156 19.95 5.49 13.54
N CYS A 157 20.74 4.53 13.08
CA CYS A 157 20.37 3.65 11.98
C CYS A 157 20.33 2.20 12.44
N LEU A 158 19.23 1.52 12.15
CA LEU A 158 19.11 0.07 12.22
C LEU A 158 19.32 -0.48 10.82
N LEU A 159 20.33 -1.33 10.61
CA LEU A 159 20.46 -2.03 9.34
C LEU A 159 19.39 -3.12 9.27
N ARG A 160 18.52 -3.06 8.26
CA ARG A 160 17.53 -4.10 8.02
C ARG A 160 18.19 -5.30 7.34
N VAL A 161 17.92 -6.49 7.85
CA VAL A 161 18.59 -7.72 7.44
C VAL A 161 17.59 -8.67 6.77
N ASN A 162 17.92 -9.13 5.58
CA ASN A 162 17.24 -10.22 4.90
C ASN A 162 17.97 -11.54 5.20
N GLY A 163 17.49 -12.26 6.23
CA GLY A 163 18.08 -13.52 6.67
C GLY A 163 17.49 -14.75 5.99
N SER A 164 18.27 -15.83 5.86
CA SER A 164 17.77 -17.17 5.58
C SER A 164 17.04 -17.71 6.83
N GLY A 165 15.70 -17.71 6.80
CA GLY A 165 14.86 -18.11 7.96
C GLY A 165 15.07 -19.56 8.42
N ALA A 166 14.50 -19.91 9.58
CA ALA A 166 14.43 -21.30 10.06
C ALA A 166 13.54 -22.15 9.13
N GLY A 167 13.50 -23.48 9.25
CA GLY A 167 12.76 -24.39 8.32
C GLY A 167 11.26 -24.07 8.12
N ALA A 168 10.68 -24.56 7.02
CA ALA A 168 9.33 -24.23 6.53
C ALA A 168 8.19 -24.69 7.46
N GLY A 169 7.19 -23.81 7.71
CA GLY A 169 6.03 -24.19 8.53
C GLY A 169 4.79 -23.28 8.46
N VAL A 170 4.87 -22.00 8.84
CA VAL A 170 3.65 -21.20 9.10
C VAL A 170 3.82 -19.72 8.72
N GLY A 171 2.92 -19.18 7.88
CA GLY A 171 2.88 -17.75 7.50
C GLY A 171 3.51 -17.41 6.13
N LEU A 172 3.21 -16.22 5.61
CA LEU A 172 3.91 -15.65 4.45
C LEU A 172 5.27 -15.15 4.92
N ARG A 173 6.35 -15.67 4.34
CA ARG A 173 7.71 -15.20 4.61
C ARG A 173 7.98 -13.89 3.90
N MET A 174 8.66 -12.99 4.60
CA MET A 174 9.10 -11.71 4.05
C MET A 174 10.63 -11.69 3.83
N THR A 175 11.35 -12.72 4.30
CA THR A 175 12.81 -12.88 4.18
C THR A 175 13.22 -14.26 3.65
N GLY A 176 14.49 -14.40 3.26
CA GLY A 176 15.12 -15.67 2.87
C GLY A 176 15.11 -16.00 1.38
N GLY A 177 14.69 -15.05 0.55
CA GLY A 177 14.81 -15.07 -0.91
C GLY A 177 14.96 -13.64 -1.44
N PRO A 178 15.08 -13.45 -2.78
CA PRO A 178 15.19 -12.14 -3.39
C PRO A 178 14.06 -11.22 -2.92
N SER A 179 14.43 -10.07 -2.35
CA SER A 179 13.52 -9.13 -1.73
C SER A 179 14.00 -7.71 -1.96
N GLN A 180 13.07 -6.77 -2.11
CA GLN A 180 13.38 -5.34 -2.10
C GLN A 180 13.69 -4.79 -0.69
N PHE A 181 13.60 -5.64 0.33
CA PHE A 181 13.77 -5.27 1.73
C PHE A 181 14.99 -5.95 2.35
N GLY A 182 15.74 -5.17 3.10
CA GLY A 182 16.90 -5.59 3.86
C GLY A 182 18.09 -5.97 3.01
N HIS A 183 19.23 -6.11 3.68
CA HIS A 183 20.46 -6.55 3.09
C HIS A 183 20.60 -8.08 3.21
N ASP A 184 20.91 -8.74 2.10
CA ASP A 184 21.12 -10.19 2.04
C ASP A 184 22.38 -10.59 2.79
N ILE A 185 22.24 -11.44 3.81
CA ILE A 185 23.41 -11.93 4.56
C ILE A 185 24.17 -13.04 3.82
N ALA A 186 23.56 -13.63 2.78
CA ALA A 186 24.15 -14.70 1.98
C ALA A 186 25.25 -14.20 1.02
N ASP A 187 25.18 -12.94 0.62
CA ASP A 187 26.13 -12.33 -0.34
C ASP A 187 27.41 -11.80 0.35
N GLY A 188 27.51 -12.00 1.68
CA GLY A 188 28.58 -11.49 2.51
C GLY A 188 28.06 -10.46 3.51
N LEU A 189 28.72 -10.36 4.65
CA LEU A 189 28.39 -9.35 5.65
C LEU A 189 28.95 -8.00 5.19
N PRO A 190 28.18 -6.90 5.26
CA PRO A 190 28.71 -5.58 4.95
C PRO A 190 29.81 -5.28 5.98
N SER A 191 30.94 -4.82 5.47
CA SER A 191 32.05 -4.43 6.33
C SER A 191 31.64 -3.25 7.22
N LEU A 192 32.27 -3.13 8.39
CA LEU A 192 32.00 -1.99 9.26
C LEU A 192 32.36 -0.65 8.59
N ASP A 193 33.33 -0.64 7.69
CA ASP A 193 33.71 0.52 6.89
C ASP A 193 32.57 0.97 5.96
N GLU A 194 31.89 0.02 5.30
CA GLU A 194 30.72 0.33 4.46
C GLU A 194 29.54 0.88 5.26
N LEU A 195 29.47 0.53 6.55
CA LEU A 195 28.43 0.95 7.48
C LEU A 195 28.83 2.18 8.31
N THR A 196 30.04 2.71 8.12
CA THR A 196 30.52 3.91 8.79
C THR A 196 30.29 5.11 7.87
N VAL A 197 29.15 5.77 8.08
CA VAL A 197 28.71 6.93 7.28
C VAL A 197 28.58 8.15 8.18
N GLU A 198 29.16 9.28 7.75
CA GLU A 198 29.05 10.55 8.47
C GLU A 198 27.57 10.96 8.69
N GLY A 199 27.26 11.53 9.86
CA GLY A 199 25.89 11.87 10.25
C GLY A 199 25.05 10.68 10.71
N THR A 200 25.61 9.45 10.75
CA THR A 200 24.90 8.25 11.21
C THR A 200 25.64 7.52 12.33
N GLU A 201 24.87 6.87 13.19
CA GLU A 201 25.32 5.89 14.15
C GLU A 201 24.65 4.55 13.83
N LEU A 202 25.45 3.52 13.49
CA LEU A 202 24.93 2.15 13.40
C LEU A 202 24.55 1.68 14.81
N TRP A 203 23.26 1.77 15.11
CA TRP A 203 22.71 1.59 16.45
C TRP A 203 22.25 0.14 16.69
N GLY A 204 21.85 -0.56 15.63
CA GLY A 204 21.19 -1.84 15.78
C GLY A 204 20.86 -2.53 14.48
N LEU A 205 20.02 -3.55 14.62
CA LEU A 205 19.53 -4.35 13.51
C LEU A 205 18.01 -4.39 13.51
N HIS A 206 17.46 -4.54 12.32
CA HIS A 206 16.03 -4.74 12.11
C HIS A 206 15.79 -6.01 11.29
N PHE A 207 14.95 -6.89 11.80
CA PHE A 207 14.48 -8.10 11.14
C PHE A 207 12.96 -8.01 10.98
N PHE A 208 12.43 -8.45 9.84
CA PHE A 208 10.97 -8.59 9.67
C PHE A 208 10.69 -9.90 8.91
N PRO A 209 10.85 -11.07 9.56
CA PRO A 209 10.91 -12.35 8.86
C PRO A 209 9.54 -12.86 8.40
N LEU A 210 8.47 -12.52 9.12
CA LEU A 210 7.14 -13.10 8.94
C LEU A 210 6.02 -12.06 8.97
N THR A 211 4.90 -12.42 8.34
CA THR A 211 3.62 -11.73 8.50
C THR A 211 2.50 -12.72 8.80
N ASN A 212 1.60 -12.31 9.68
CA ASN A 212 0.37 -13.04 10.03
C ASN A 212 0.58 -14.51 10.46
N ALA A 213 1.59 -14.76 11.30
CA ALA A 213 1.89 -16.04 11.91
C ALA A 213 0.98 -16.29 13.13
N ALA A 214 -0.05 -17.11 12.95
CA ALA A 214 -0.99 -17.44 14.02
C ALA A 214 -0.41 -18.43 15.05
N ASP A 215 0.60 -19.22 14.65
CA ASP A 215 1.30 -20.15 15.52
C ASP A 215 2.40 -19.45 16.33
N PRO A 216 2.32 -19.40 17.67
CA PRO A 216 3.36 -18.82 18.50
C PRO A 216 4.71 -19.53 18.36
N GLN A 217 4.72 -20.85 18.10
CA GLN A 217 5.96 -21.61 18.01
C GLN A 217 6.78 -21.21 16.79
N GLY A 218 6.17 -21.13 15.60
CA GLY A 218 6.84 -20.64 14.40
C GLY A 218 7.34 -19.20 14.54
N LEU A 219 6.59 -18.32 15.22
CA LEU A 219 7.02 -16.95 15.49
C LEU A 219 8.25 -16.91 16.42
N LEU A 220 8.27 -17.75 17.45
CA LEU A 220 9.42 -17.90 18.34
C LEU A 220 10.66 -18.41 17.59
N GLU A 221 10.51 -19.42 16.75
CA GLU A 221 11.63 -20.01 16.00
C GLU A 221 12.32 -18.99 15.08
N GLU A 222 11.55 -18.16 14.38
CA GLU A 222 12.11 -17.09 13.53
C GLU A 222 12.73 -15.95 14.35
N ALA A 223 12.13 -15.58 15.49
CA ALA A 223 12.71 -14.60 16.38
C ALA A 223 14.05 -15.09 16.97
N VAL A 224 14.14 -16.35 17.38
CA VAL A 224 15.40 -16.97 17.84
C VAL A 224 16.43 -17.04 16.71
N ALA A 225 16.03 -17.36 15.48
CA ALA A 225 16.92 -17.30 14.33
C ALA A 225 17.48 -15.89 14.11
N SER A 226 16.63 -14.87 14.19
CA SER A 226 17.02 -13.46 14.07
C SER A 226 17.98 -13.02 15.19
N ILE A 227 17.74 -13.44 16.44
CA ILE A 227 18.64 -13.21 17.58
C ILE A 227 20.02 -13.83 17.34
N ARG A 228 20.09 -15.07 16.83
CA ARG A 228 21.36 -15.73 16.49
C ARG A 228 22.12 -14.98 15.40
N THR A 229 21.41 -14.55 14.36
CA THR A 229 21.99 -13.74 13.28
C THR A 229 22.52 -12.42 13.83
N ALA A 230 21.76 -11.75 14.69
CA ALA A 230 22.19 -10.50 15.33
C ALA A 230 23.45 -10.69 16.19
N ALA A 231 23.54 -11.78 16.95
CA ALA A 231 24.74 -12.11 17.73
C ALA A 231 25.97 -12.37 16.84
N ALA A 232 25.79 -13.07 15.71
CA ALA A 232 26.87 -13.30 14.76
C ALA A 232 27.37 -11.99 14.12
N LEU A 233 26.46 -11.09 13.77
CA LEU A 233 26.77 -9.76 13.23
C LEU A 233 27.47 -8.86 14.26
N GLU A 234 26.98 -8.84 15.50
CA GLU A 234 27.62 -8.13 16.61
C GLU A 234 29.08 -8.59 16.82
N ALA A 235 29.30 -9.91 16.81
CA ALA A 235 30.64 -10.50 16.91
C ALA A 235 31.52 -10.16 15.70
N HIS A 236 30.97 -10.19 14.50
CA HIS A 236 31.68 -9.85 13.27
C HIS A 236 32.16 -8.40 13.25
N TRP A 237 31.33 -7.45 13.67
CA TRP A 237 31.68 -6.03 13.70
C TRP A 237 32.45 -5.60 14.94
N GLY A 238 32.49 -6.44 15.99
CA GLY A 238 33.11 -6.10 17.27
C GLY A 238 32.47 -4.89 17.96
N ARG A 239 31.19 -4.62 17.68
CA ARG A 239 30.46 -3.46 18.19
C ARG A 239 29.12 -3.87 18.82
N PRO A 240 28.87 -3.53 20.10
CA PRO A 240 27.65 -3.94 20.78
C PRO A 240 26.42 -3.24 20.19
N LEU A 241 25.39 -4.02 19.87
CA LEU A 241 24.10 -3.50 19.44
C LEU A 241 23.39 -2.78 20.61
N ARG A 242 22.66 -1.71 20.29
CA ARG A 242 21.85 -0.91 21.23
C ARG A 242 20.34 -1.09 21.04
N MET A 243 19.92 -1.48 19.85
CA MET A 243 18.55 -1.91 19.56
C MET A 243 18.56 -3.16 18.69
N LEU A 244 17.63 -4.07 18.95
CA LEU A 244 17.37 -5.22 18.09
C LEU A 244 15.88 -5.27 17.81
N ASP A 245 15.49 -4.77 16.65
CA ASP A 245 14.11 -4.86 16.17
C ASP A 245 13.89 -6.23 15.52
N LEU A 246 13.04 -7.03 16.14
CA LEU A 246 12.66 -8.37 15.68
C LEU A 246 11.42 -8.34 14.78
N GLY A 247 10.90 -7.14 14.51
CA GLY A 247 9.80 -6.90 13.60
C GLY A 247 8.48 -7.43 14.14
N GLY A 248 7.59 -7.78 13.21
CA GLY A 248 6.25 -8.24 13.52
C GLY A 248 6.00 -9.70 13.21
N GLY A 249 4.80 -9.97 12.72
CA GLY A 249 4.33 -11.33 12.45
C GLY A 249 3.09 -11.71 13.24
N PHE A 250 2.71 -10.93 14.25
CA PHE A 250 1.51 -11.19 15.07
C PHE A 250 0.24 -11.17 14.22
N ALA A 251 -0.53 -12.25 14.28
CA ALA A 251 -1.67 -12.48 13.43
C ALA A 251 -2.96 -11.87 13.98
N CYS A 252 -3.87 -11.55 13.08
CA CYS A 252 -5.27 -11.26 13.42
C CYS A 252 -6.12 -11.83 12.28
N PRO A 253 -7.30 -12.40 12.57
CA PRO A 253 -8.29 -12.65 11.52
C PRO A 253 -8.52 -11.38 10.69
N TYR A 254 -8.82 -11.53 9.40
CA TYR A 254 -9.07 -10.40 8.51
C TYR A 254 -10.33 -10.65 7.70
N ALA A 255 -11.30 -9.75 7.82
CA ALA A 255 -12.59 -9.83 7.13
C ALA A 255 -13.32 -11.18 7.29
N ALA A 256 -13.12 -11.80 8.45
CA ALA A 256 -13.70 -13.07 8.84
C ALA A 256 -13.86 -13.11 10.37
N PRO A 257 -14.89 -13.81 10.89
CA PRO A 257 -15.06 -13.99 12.33
C PRO A 257 -13.86 -14.70 12.97
N GLY A 258 -13.68 -14.46 14.27
CA GLY A 258 -12.62 -15.08 15.07
C GLY A 258 -11.95 -14.05 15.97
N GLU A 259 -11.20 -14.56 16.94
CA GLU A 259 -10.41 -13.75 17.86
C GLU A 259 -8.93 -13.74 17.45
N ARG A 260 -8.22 -12.68 17.83
CA ARG A 260 -6.77 -12.64 17.69
C ARG A 260 -6.10 -13.72 18.55
N PRO A 261 -5.03 -14.40 18.07
CA PRO A 261 -4.27 -15.33 18.89
C PRO A 261 -3.67 -14.68 20.14
N ARG A 262 -3.41 -15.49 21.16
CA ARG A 262 -2.61 -15.09 22.33
C ARG A 262 -1.19 -15.64 22.18
N TYR A 263 -0.23 -14.85 22.65
CA TYR A 263 1.21 -15.13 22.54
C TYR A 263 1.90 -15.17 23.91
N ASP A 264 1.13 -15.47 24.95
CA ASP A 264 1.57 -15.53 26.36
C ASP A 264 2.78 -16.45 26.60
N THR A 265 3.01 -17.42 25.72
CA THR A 265 4.14 -18.35 25.77
C THR A 265 5.47 -17.81 25.20
N LEU A 266 5.51 -16.62 24.60
CA LEU A 266 6.71 -16.11 23.91
C LEU A 266 7.78 -15.55 24.86
N ARG A 267 7.39 -14.88 25.94
CA ARG A 267 8.30 -14.05 26.75
C ARG A 267 9.51 -14.83 27.26
N ALA A 268 9.28 -15.92 27.99
CA ALA A 268 10.34 -16.63 28.67
C ALA A 268 11.34 -17.28 27.69
N PRO A 269 10.89 -17.97 26.61
CA PRO A 269 11.80 -18.47 25.58
C PRO A 269 12.59 -17.38 24.85
N LEU A 270 11.98 -16.23 24.54
CA LEU A 270 12.68 -15.11 23.91
C LEU A 270 13.75 -14.52 24.83
N GLU A 271 13.43 -14.32 26.11
CA GLU A 271 14.41 -13.86 27.10
C GLU A 271 15.56 -14.86 27.25
N ALA A 272 15.26 -16.17 27.27
CA ALA A 272 16.29 -17.20 27.32
C ALA A 272 17.21 -17.20 26.08
N ALA A 273 16.65 -16.96 24.89
CA ALA A 273 17.44 -16.85 23.66
C ALA A 273 18.33 -15.59 23.66
N LEU A 274 17.80 -14.44 24.12
CA LEU A 274 18.59 -13.22 24.31
C LEU A 274 19.70 -13.43 25.33
N ASP A 275 19.43 -14.12 26.45
CA ASP A 275 20.42 -14.43 27.47
C ASP A 275 21.54 -15.34 26.95
N ALA A 276 21.19 -16.33 26.12
CA ALA A 276 22.14 -17.26 25.54
C ALA A 276 23.04 -16.63 24.46
N HIS A 277 22.48 -15.76 23.60
CA HIS A 277 23.17 -15.27 22.41
C HIS A 277 23.68 -13.83 22.52
N LEU A 278 23.07 -13.00 23.38
CA LEU A 278 23.42 -11.60 23.60
C LEU A 278 23.55 -11.34 25.12
N PRO A 279 24.54 -11.93 25.79
CA PRO A 279 24.70 -11.79 27.23
C PRO A 279 24.81 -10.31 27.64
N GLY A 280 24.12 -9.96 28.73
CA GLY A 280 24.06 -8.58 29.23
C GLY A 280 23.11 -7.65 28.48
N TRP A 281 22.29 -8.15 27.54
CA TRP A 281 21.35 -7.35 26.76
C TRP A 281 20.48 -6.41 27.62
N ARG A 282 20.02 -6.85 28.80
CA ARG A 282 19.18 -6.04 29.72
C ARG A 282 19.81 -4.70 30.16
N GLN A 283 21.13 -4.53 30.01
CA GLN A 283 21.85 -3.31 30.39
C GLN A 283 22.14 -2.38 29.21
N ARG A 284 22.06 -2.88 27.97
CA ARG A 284 22.59 -2.15 26.79
C ARG A 284 21.73 -2.21 25.53
N LEU A 285 20.83 -3.18 25.43
CA LEU A 285 20.07 -3.50 24.23
C LEU A 285 18.58 -3.33 24.54
N GLU A 286 17.90 -2.57 23.71
CA GLU A 286 16.43 -2.49 23.70
C GLU A 286 15.91 -3.46 22.63
N PRO A 287 15.30 -4.61 22.99
CA PRO A 287 14.53 -5.39 22.03
C PRO A 287 13.35 -4.56 21.54
N ALA A 288 13.06 -4.61 20.25
CA ALA A 288 11.93 -3.95 19.66
C ALA A 288 11.09 -4.94 18.84
N PHE A 289 9.81 -4.67 18.76
CA PHE A 289 8.84 -5.44 17.97
C PHE A 289 7.88 -4.47 17.30
N GLU A 290 7.43 -4.83 16.10
CA GLU A 290 6.52 -4.04 15.30
C GLU A 290 5.18 -4.76 15.17
N SER A 291 4.07 -4.04 15.32
CA SER A 291 2.78 -4.63 15.01
C SER A 291 1.78 -3.56 14.61
N GLY A 292 1.16 -3.73 13.43
CA GLY A 292 -0.02 -2.97 13.04
C GLY A 292 -1.28 -3.82 13.18
N ARG A 293 -1.30 -4.94 12.45
CA ARG A 293 -2.46 -5.83 12.32
C ARG A 293 -3.00 -6.33 13.66
N TYR A 294 -2.14 -6.81 14.55
CA TYR A 294 -2.58 -7.35 15.84
C TYR A 294 -3.22 -6.28 16.73
N LEU A 295 -2.69 -5.07 16.68
CA LEU A 295 -3.07 -3.99 17.59
C LEU A 295 -4.42 -3.36 17.25
N VAL A 296 -4.79 -3.34 15.96
CA VAL A 296 -6.04 -2.67 15.54
C VAL A 296 -6.97 -3.56 14.72
N GLY A 297 -6.53 -4.73 14.27
CA GLY A 297 -7.30 -5.58 13.35
C GLY A 297 -8.68 -5.96 13.87
N ASP A 298 -8.75 -6.49 15.10
CA ASP A 298 -9.98 -6.96 15.74
C ASP A 298 -10.84 -5.84 16.34
N SER A 299 -10.36 -4.60 16.31
CA SER A 299 -11.12 -3.43 16.77
C SER A 299 -12.18 -2.98 15.76
N GLY A 300 -12.00 -3.31 14.47
CA GLY A 300 -12.79 -2.71 13.39
C GLY A 300 -13.84 -3.62 12.77
N ARG A 301 -15.04 -3.07 12.56
CA ARG A 301 -16.12 -3.66 11.75
C ARG A 301 -16.53 -2.70 10.64
N LEU A 302 -16.73 -3.19 9.42
CA LEU A 302 -17.36 -2.43 8.34
C LEU A 302 -18.85 -2.79 8.29
N ILE A 303 -19.72 -1.79 8.43
CA ILE A 303 -21.17 -1.95 8.32
C ILE A 303 -21.61 -1.43 6.94
N CYS A 304 -22.37 -2.24 6.22
CA CYS A 304 -22.91 -1.92 4.91
C CYS A 304 -24.38 -2.32 4.79
N THR A 305 -25.06 -1.73 3.81
CA THR A 305 -26.49 -1.97 3.54
C THR A 305 -26.66 -2.68 2.20
N VAL A 306 -27.55 -3.66 2.17
CA VAL A 306 -28.00 -4.28 0.91
C VAL A 306 -28.92 -3.31 0.19
N THR A 307 -28.50 -2.81 -0.97
CA THR A 307 -29.26 -1.84 -1.76
C THR A 307 -30.24 -2.50 -2.71
N GLU A 308 -29.87 -3.66 -3.27
CA GLU A 308 -30.67 -4.36 -4.27
C GLU A 308 -30.42 -5.87 -4.16
N VAL A 309 -31.44 -6.67 -4.48
CA VAL A 309 -31.32 -8.11 -4.61
C VAL A 309 -31.92 -8.52 -5.95
N LYS A 310 -31.13 -9.18 -6.80
CA LYS A 310 -31.58 -9.62 -8.13
C LYS A 310 -31.11 -11.02 -8.45
N GLU A 311 -31.84 -11.71 -9.32
CA GLU A 311 -31.42 -13.01 -9.84
C GLU A 311 -30.89 -12.88 -11.27
N SER A 312 -29.77 -13.53 -11.55
CA SER A 312 -29.22 -13.65 -12.90
C SER A 312 -28.64 -15.04 -13.10
N ARG A 313 -29.17 -15.75 -14.11
CA ARG A 313 -28.71 -17.10 -14.52
C ARG A 313 -28.58 -18.07 -13.34
N GLY A 314 -29.58 -18.10 -12.46
CA GLY A 314 -29.65 -19.00 -11.31
C GLY A 314 -28.75 -18.62 -10.12
N THR A 315 -28.10 -17.45 -10.15
CA THR A 315 -27.38 -16.88 -9.01
C THR A 315 -28.11 -15.63 -8.53
N VAL A 316 -28.36 -15.55 -7.23
CA VAL A 316 -28.86 -14.34 -6.57
C VAL A 316 -27.67 -13.43 -6.24
N TYR A 317 -27.81 -12.15 -6.55
CA TYR A 317 -26.83 -11.11 -6.27
C TYR A 317 -27.42 -10.15 -5.25
N GLY A 318 -26.83 -10.07 -4.06
CA GLY A 318 -27.04 -8.98 -3.11
C GLY A 318 -26.05 -7.87 -3.41
N VAL A 319 -26.54 -6.74 -3.91
CA VAL A 319 -25.75 -5.54 -4.17
C VAL A 319 -25.66 -4.73 -2.88
N LEU A 320 -24.45 -4.41 -2.46
CA LEU A 320 -24.16 -3.63 -1.27
C LEU A 320 -23.85 -2.18 -1.63
N ASP A 321 -24.05 -1.25 -0.71
CA ASP A 321 -23.57 0.14 -0.80
C ASP A 321 -22.05 0.27 -0.57
N SER A 322 -21.36 -0.87 -0.42
CA SER A 322 -19.93 -0.99 -0.20
C SER A 322 -19.32 -2.06 -1.09
N GLY A 323 -18.07 -1.88 -1.49
CA GLY A 323 -17.36 -2.76 -2.43
C GLY A 323 -15.86 -2.78 -2.17
N ILE A 324 -15.09 -3.20 -3.17
CA ILE A 324 -13.62 -3.18 -3.14
C ILE A 324 -13.03 -1.76 -2.97
N ASN A 325 -13.85 -0.72 -3.21
CA ASN A 325 -13.52 0.67 -2.92
C ASN A 325 -13.42 0.98 -1.43
N HIS A 326 -14.09 0.21 -0.57
CA HIS A 326 -14.09 0.41 0.88
C HIS A 326 -13.47 -0.77 1.64
N LEU A 327 -13.42 -1.96 1.04
CA LEU A 327 -12.77 -3.15 1.57
C LEU A 327 -12.01 -3.88 0.45
N GLY A 328 -10.94 -3.25 -0.03
CA GLY A 328 -10.10 -3.76 -1.12
C GLY A 328 -9.09 -4.82 -0.66
N GLY A 329 -8.71 -4.81 0.63
CA GLY A 329 -7.91 -5.87 1.26
C GLY A 329 -6.62 -6.22 0.54
N LEU A 330 -5.95 -5.23 -0.07
CA LEU A 330 -4.82 -5.39 -1.01
C LEU A 330 -5.24 -5.78 -2.44
N SER A 331 -6.26 -5.13 -2.99
CA SER A 331 -6.75 -5.33 -4.36
C SER A 331 -5.65 -5.18 -5.44
N GLY A 332 -4.58 -4.42 -5.16
CA GLY A 332 -3.37 -4.33 -6.00
C GLY A 332 -2.47 -5.58 -6.00
N VAL A 333 -2.69 -6.53 -5.09
CA VAL A 333 -1.89 -7.78 -4.93
C VAL A 333 -2.65 -9.01 -5.43
N GLY A 334 -3.81 -8.81 -6.08
CA GLY A 334 -4.58 -9.88 -6.75
C GLY A 334 -5.21 -10.92 -5.82
N ARG A 335 -5.22 -10.68 -4.50
CA ARG A 335 -5.85 -11.55 -3.50
C ARG A 335 -7.01 -10.81 -2.83
N LEU A 336 -8.22 -10.99 -3.34
CA LEU A 336 -9.42 -10.67 -2.57
C LEU A 336 -9.55 -11.75 -1.46
N PRO A 337 -9.57 -11.38 -0.17
CA PRO A 337 -9.80 -12.35 0.89
C PRO A 337 -11.15 -13.05 0.69
N SER A 338 -11.32 -14.25 1.24
CA SER A 338 -12.65 -14.86 1.38
C SER A 338 -13.44 -14.08 2.42
N LEU A 339 -14.08 -12.97 2.00
CA LEU A 339 -14.80 -12.07 2.89
C LEU A 339 -16.07 -12.77 3.40
N ARG A 340 -16.30 -12.72 4.71
CA ARG A 340 -17.55 -13.17 5.34
C ARG A 340 -18.25 -11.99 5.97
N ALA A 341 -19.28 -11.50 5.30
CA ALA A 341 -20.22 -10.55 5.87
C ALA A 341 -21.28 -11.30 6.68
N GLU A 342 -21.54 -10.86 7.91
CA GLU A 342 -22.55 -11.43 8.78
C GLU A 342 -23.72 -10.44 8.95
N PRO A 343 -24.98 -10.87 8.76
CA PRO A 343 -26.13 -10.00 9.02
C PRO A 343 -26.19 -9.54 10.48
N LEU A 344 -26.48 -8.26 10.71
CA LEU A 344 -26.68 -7.73 12.06
C LEU A 344 -27.91 -8.36 12.72
N ARG A 345 -27.81 -8.75 13.99
CA ARG A 345 -28.90 -9.33 14.75
C ARG A 345 -29.65 -8.21 15.47
N LEU A 346 -30.65 -7.64 14.81
CA LEU A 346 -31.41 -6.48 15.32
C LEU A 346 -32.68 -6.84 16.11
N THR A 347 -33.08 -8.11 16.11
CA THR A 347 -34.21 -8.61 16.90
C THR A 347 -33.82 -9.89 17.63
N ALA A 348 -34.55 -10.25 18.70
CA ALA A 348 -34.34 -11.50 19.44
C ALA A 348 -34.55 -12.78 18.58
N ARG A 349 -35.10 -12.63 17.36
CA ARG A 349 -35.26 -13.71 16.38
C ARG A 349 -34.10 -13.81 15.38
N GLY A 350 -33.10 -12.93 15.49
CA GLY A 350 -32.01 -12.81 14.52
C GLY A 350 -32.50 -12.36 13.12
N PRO A 351 -31.60 -12.13 12.17
CA PRO A 351 -31.94 -12.10 10.76
C PRO A 351 -32.46 -13.49 10.43
N ALA A 352 -33.66 -13.59 9.87
CA ALA A 352 -34.45 -14.82 9.74
C ALA A 352 -33.57 -16.09 9.50
N ALA A 353 -33.20 -16.75 10.59
CA ALA A 353 -32.53 -18.07 10.57
C ALA A 353 -33.54 -19.17 10.21
N ASP A 354 -34.81 -18.80 10.10
CA ASP A 354 -35.85 -19.60 9.46
C ASP A 354 -35.83 -19.23 7.97
N PRO A 355 -35.41 -20.12 7.04
CA PRO A 355 -35.25 -19.81 5.61
C PRO A 355 -36.56 -19.40 4.89
N GLY A 356 -37.65 -19.25 5.64
CA GLY A 356 -39.00 -19.10 5.12
C GLY A 356 -39.32 -20.23 4.14
N PRO A 357 -40.34 -20.03 3.28
CA PRO A 357 -40.62 -20.95 2.19
C PRO A 357 -39.51 -21.03 1.12
N GLY A 358 -38.48 -20.16 1.18
CA GLY A 358 -37.53 -19.89 0.09
C GLY A 358 -36.22 -20.69 0.11
N GLY A 359 -35.82 -21.25 1.26
CA GLY A 359 -34.61 -22.09 1.37
C GLY A 359 -33.28 -21.33 1.20
N THR A 360 -32.16 -22.06 1.20
CA THR A 360 -30.87 -21.53 0.74
C THR A 360 -30.83 -21.45 -0.78
N ARG A 361 -30.12 -20.46 -1.30
CA ARG A 361 -29.85 -20.29 -2.72
C ARG A 361 -28.37 -19.97 -2.91
N ARG A 362 -27.88 -20.12 -4.14
CA ARG A 362 -26.59 -19.54 -4.53
C ARG A 362 -26.65 -18.01 -4.51
N VAL A 363 -26.01 -17.41 -3.50
CA VAL A 363 -25.97 -15.96 -3.28
C VAL A 363 -24.54 -15.45 -3.38
N ALA A 364 -24.31 -14.43 -4.21
CA ALA A 364 -23.09 -13.64 -4.25
C ALA A 364 -23.35 -12.25 -3.65
N LEU A 365 -22.37 -11.72 -2.92
CA LEU A 365 -22.39 -10.33 -2.45
C LEU A 365 -21.43 -9.51 -3.31
N VAL A 366 -21.96 -8.46 -3.93
CA VAL A 366 -21.22 -7.59 -4.85
C VAL A 366 -21.35 -6.14 -4.42
N GLY A 367 -20.38 -5.32 -4.78
CA GLY A 367 -20.43 -3.90 -4.49
C GLY A 367 -21.11 -3.07 -5.59
N PRO A 368 -21.11 -1.73 -5.44
CA PRO A 368 -21.86 -0.82 -6.28
C PRO A 368 -21.04 -0.23 -7.46
N LEU A 369 -19.85 -0.78 -7.76
CA LEU A 369 -18.96 -0.26 -8.79
C LEU A 369 -19.29 -0.86 -10.17
N CYS A 370 -19.03 -0.11 -11.24
CA CYS A 370 -19.25 -0.54 -12.62
C CYS A 370 -18.12 -1.46 -13.14
N THR A 371 -17.68 -2.41 -12.32
CA THR A 371 -16.64 -3.39 -12.68
C THR A 371 -17.05 -4.79 -12.22
N PRO A 372 -16.88 -5.83 -13.04
CA PRO A 372 -17.15 -7.20 -12.64
C PRO A 372 -16.22 -7.69 -11.51
N ALA A 373 -15.13 -6.97 -11.22
CA ALA A 373 -14.23 -7.27 -10.14
C ALA A 373 -14.75 -6.85 -8.75
N ASP A 374 -15.86 -6.10 -8.68
CA ASP A 374 -16.43 -5.63 -7.42
C ASP A 374 -17.26 -6.71 -6.72
N VAL A 375 -16.57 -7.76 -6.31
CA VAL A 375 -17.14 -8.93 -5.65
C VAL A 375 -16.60 -8.98 -4.24
N ILE A 376 -17.49 -8.88 -3.26
CA ILE A 376 -17.17 -9.03 -1.84
C ILE A 376 -17.14 -10.52 -1.48
N SER A 377 -18.21 -11.25 -1.80
CA SER A 377 -18.30 -12.69 -1.59
C SER A 377 -18.74 -13.39 -2.86
N ARG A 378 -18.01 -14.44 -3.24
CA ARG A 378 -18.39 -15.30 -4.36
C ARG A 378 -19.68 -16.05 -4.03
N ALA A 379 -20.35 -16.53 -5.07
CA ALA A 379 -21.62 -17.24 -4.91
C ALA A 379 -21.46 -18.51 -4.03
N THR A 380 -22.13 -18.53 -2.89
CA THR A 380 -22.22 -19.67 -1.96
C THR A 380 -23.68 -19.97 -1.61
N GLU A 381 -23.99 -21.16 -1.13
CA GLU A 381 -25.32 -21.48 -0.58
C GLU A 381 -25.56 -20.66 0.69
N ALA A 382 -26.54 -19.76 0.64
CA ALA A 382 -26.93 -18.89 1.76
C ALA A 382 -28.41 -18.50 1.66
N VAL A 383 -28.99 -18.01 2.75
CA VAL A 383 -30.30 -17.35 2.70
C VAL A 383 -30.12 -16.02 1.96
N PRO A 384 -30.91 -15.73 0.90
CA PRO A 384 -30.85 -14.44 0.23
C PRO A 384 -31.10 -13.29 1.20
N PRO A 385 -30.29 -12.21 1.16
CA PRO A 385 -30.59 -11.00 1.90
C PRO A 385 -31.82 -10.30 1.30
N HIS A 386 -32.32 -9.29 2.00
CA HIS A 386 -33.34 -8.36 1.52
C HIS A 386 -32.76 -6.94 1.39
N PRO A 387 -33.27 -6.11 0.46
CA PRO A 387 -32.93 -4.69 0.45
C PRO A 387 -33.22 -4.04 1.81
N GLY A 388 -32.25 -3.27 2.31
CA GLY A 388 -32.29 -2.65 3.64
C GLY A 388 -31.64 -3.48 4.75
N ASP A 389 -31.30 -4.75 4.51
CA ASP A 389 -30.55 -5.54 5.48
C ASP A 389 -29.16 -4.94 5.73
N LEU A 390 -28.78 -4.85 7.01
CA LEU A 390 -27.45 -4.43 7.43
C LEU A 390 -26.54 -5.64 7.60
N LEU A 391 -25.37 -5.58 6.99
CA LEU A 391 -24.33 -6.58 7.10
C LEU A 391 -23.09 -5.97 7.77
N ALA A 392 -22.38 -6.77 8.55
CA ALA A 392 -21.12 -6.42 9.18
C ALA A 392 -20.00 -7.32 8.69
N VAL A 393 -18.87 -6.74 8.30
CA VAL A 393 -17.63 -7.47 8.07
C VAL A 393 -16.70 -7.24 9.27
N PRO A 394 -16.38 -8.27 10.07
CA PRO A 394 -15.57 -8.12 11.27
C PRO A 394 -14.07 -8.14 10.96
N ASN A 395 -13.27 -7.71 11.95
CA ASN A 395 -11.81 -7.80 11.93
C ASN A 395 -11.18 -7.06 10.73
N VAL A 396 -11.62 -5.83 10.50
CA VAL A 396 -11.18 -4.95 9.39
C VAL A 396 -10.62 -3.63 9.89
N GLY A 397 -10.18 -3.57 11.16
CA GLY A 397 -9.55 -2.37 11.72
C GLY A 397 -8.14 -2.09 11.19
N ALA A 398 -7.48 -3.09 10.60
CA ALA A 398 -6.19 -2.96 9.92
C ALA A 398 -6.36 -3.19 8.42
N TYR A 399 -5.82 -2.29 7.58
CA TYR A 399 -5.83 -2.39 6.12
C TYR A 399 -7.23 -2.42 5.47
N GLY A 400 -8.28 -2.08 6.22
CA GLY A 400 -9.64 -1.92 5.71
C GLY A 400 -9.70 -0.70 4.80
N ALA A 401 -10.12 0.45 5.33
CA ALA A 401 -10.23 1.70 4.57
C ALA A 401 -8.91 2.09 3.86
N THR A 402 -7.78 1.96 4.55
CA THR A 402 -6.46 2.46 4.11
C THR A 402 -5.85 1.71 2.94
N ALA A 403 -6.22 0.45 2.71
CA ALA A 403 -5.75 -0.36 1.58
C ALA A 403 -6.87 -0.61 0.55
N SER A 404 -7.84 0.31 0.48
CA SER A 404 -8.99 0.23 -0.43
C SER A 404 -8.96 1.30 -1.51
N LEU A 405 -9.79 1.13 -2.56
CA LEU A 405 -9.85 2.05 -3.69
C LEU A 405 -10.75 3.27 -3.40
N LEU A 406 -10.45 4.03 -2.34
CA LEU A 406 -11.31 5.12 -1.84
C LEU A 406 -11.59 6.23 -2.88
N GLY A 407 -10.67 6.44 -3.82
CA GLY A 407 -10.84 7.43 -4.90
C GLY A 407 -11.52 6.91 -6.17
N PHE A 408 -11.80 5.60 -6.25
CA PHE A 408 -12.32 5.00 -7.46
C PHE A 408 -13.80 5.35 -7.68
N LEU A 409 -14.12 5.83 -8.89
CA LEU A 409 -15.43 6.37 -9.28
C LEU A 409 -15.94 7.55 -8.42
N GLY A 410 -15.07 8.19 -7.64
CA GLY A 410 -15.41 9.39 -6.86
C GLY A 410 -16.52 9.18 -5.82
N ARG A 411 -16.75 7.94 -5.36
CA ARG A 411 -17.71 7.66 -4.28
C ARG A 411 -17.17 8.24 -2.96
N PRO A 412 -18.05 8.72 -2.05
CA PRO A 412 -17.62 9.13 -0.72
C PRO A 412 -16.94 7.97 0.02
N ALA A 413 -15.88 8.26 0.77
CA ALA A 413 -15.31 7.28 1.71
C ALA A 413 -16.34 6.91 2.80
N PRO A 414 -16.24 5.72 3.41
CA PRO A 414 -17.07 5.36 4.56
C PRO A 414 -16.87 6.37 5.69
N ALA A 415 -17.90 6.56 6.52
CA ALA A 415 -17.66 7.21 7.81
C ALA A 415 -16.79 6.28 8.68
N GLU A 416 -15.91 6.85 9.50
CA GLU A 416 -15.09 6.14 10.48
C GLU A 416 -15.52 6.61 11.86
N ILE A 417 -16.14 5.70 12.63
CA ILE A 417 -16.68 5.97 13.96
C ILE A 417 -15.81 5.25 14.98
N THR A 418 -15.33 5.96 15.99
CA THR A 418 -14.64 5.34 17.12
C THR A 418 -15.56 5.23 18.31
N VAL A 419 -15.49 4.11 19.01
CA VAL A 419 -16.26 3.85 20.23
C VAL A 419 -15.33 3.38 21.35
N ARG A 420 -15.69 3.72 22.59
CA ARG A 420 -15.04 3.21 23.80
C ARG A 420 -16.14 2.82 24.78
N ASP A 421 -16.11 1.57 25.25
CA ASP A 421 -17.12 1.00 26.15
C ASP A 421 -18.58 1.26 25.67
N GLY A 422 -18.81 1.06 24.37
CA GLY A 422 -20.12 1.24 23.74
C GLY A 422 -20.56 2.69 23.53
N ARG A 423 -19.68 3.69 23.77
CA ARG A 423 -19.97 5.11 23.55
C ARG A 423 -19.16 5.68 22.41
N VAL A 424 -19.78 6.51 21.57
CA VAL A 424 -19.10 7.22 20.48
C VAL A 424 -18.07 8.21 21.04
N VAL A 425 -16.86 8.17 20.50
CA VAL A 425 -15.74 9.05 20.84
C VAL A 425 -15.51 10.06 19.71
N SER A 426 -15.41 9.58 18.47
CA SER A 426 -15.27 10.42 17.27
C SER A 426 -16.08 9.85 16.10
N ALA A 427 -16.39 10.71 15.14
CA ALA A 427 -17.08 10.35 13.91
C ALA A 427 -16.55 11.24 12.77
N ASP A 428 -15.75 10.64 11.90
CA ASP A 428 -14.99 11.35 10.87
C ASP A 428 -15.23 10.72 9.49
N ARG A 429 -14.88 11.43 8.42
CA ARG A 429 -14.92 10.89 7.06
C ARG A 429 -13.73 11.42 6.27
N LEU A 430 -13.00 10.51 5.64
CA LEU A 430 -11.91 10.87 4.74
C LEU A 430 -12.45 11.60 3.50
N ALA A 431 -11.75 12.66 3.10
CA ALA A 431 -12.03 13.40 1.89
C ALA A 431 -10.79 13.46 1.01
N LEU A 432 -10.96 13.20 -0.30
CA LEU A 432 -9.92 13.40 -1.29
C LEU A 432 -10.04 14.83 -1.83
N VAL A 433 -9.04 15.65 -1.54
CA VAL A 433 -8.99 17.05 -1.96
C VAL A 433 -7.88 17.26 -2.98
N ARG A 434 -8.10 18.16 -3.96
CA ARG A 434 -7.07 18.59 -4.91
C ARG A 434 -6.44 19.87 -4.40
N THR A 435 -5.14 19.84 -4.17
CA THR A 435 -4.35 21.03 -3.80
C THR A 435 -3.65 21.55 -5.05
N PRO A 436 -3.85 22.83 -5.44
CA PRO A 436 -3.08 23.44 -6.52
C PRO A 436 -1.59 23.42 -6.19
N LEU A 437 -0.77 22.93 -7.12
CA LEU A 437 0.68 23.04 -7.01
C LEU A 437 1.16 24.36 -7.61
N THR A 438 2.23 24.91 -7.04
CA THR A 438 2.89 26.08 -7.65
C THR A 438 3.48 25.64 -8.98
N VAL A 439 3.01 26.23 -10.07
CA VAL A 439 3.63 26.06 -11.38
C VAL A 439 4.82 27.02 -11.39
N PRO A 440 6.08 26.52 -11.39
CA PRO A 440 7.22 27.41 -11.55
C PRO A 440 7.02 28.21 -12.85
N PRO A 441 7.43 29.48 -12.89
CA PRO A 441 7.34 30.24 -14.13
C PRO A 441 8.01 29.43 -15.23
N THR A 442 7.29 29.20 -16.32
CA THR A 442 7.85 28.54 -17.50
C THR A 442 9.13 29.31 -17.82
N PRO A 443 10.31 28.65 -17.89
CA PRO A 443 11.51 29.33 -18.36
C PRO A 443 11.11 30.01 -19.65
N ARG A 444 11.30 31.35 -19.73
CA ARG A 444 11.27 31.99 -21.04
C ARG A 444 12.21 31.14 -21.90
N PRO A 445 11.80 30.72 -23.11
CA PRO A 445 12.70 29.96 -23.98
C PRO A 445 14.04 30.67 -23.90
N HIS A 446 15.08 29.94 -23.51
CA HIS A 446 16.42 30.49 -23.47
C HIS A 446 16.60 31.13 -24.83
N ARG A 447 16.64 32.47 -24.87
CA ARG A 447 17.22 33.16 -25.99
C ARG A 447 18.59 32.53 -26.11
N SER A 448 18.78 31.68 -27.10
CA SER A 448 20.04 30.97 -27.24
C SER A 448 21.14 32.02 -27.27
N PRO A 449 22.38 31.71 -26.85
CA PRO A 449 23.50 32.64 -27.00
C PRO A 449 23.66 33.21 -28.43
N ARG A 450 22.97 32.66 -29.44
CA ARG A 450 22.88 33.23 -30.79
C ARG A 450 22.07 34.52 -30.90
N GLU A 451 21.18 34.87 -29.98
CA GLU A 451 20.46 36.16 -30.04
C GLU A 451 21.31 37.34 -29.56
N GLU A 452 22.41 37.11 -28.81
CA GLU A 452 23.43 38.13 -28.53
C GLU A 452 24.67 38.02 -29.45
N LEU A 453 24.77 36.97 -30.27
CA LEU A 453 25.86 36.75 -31.24
C LEU A 453 25.46 36.93 -32.72
N ASN A 454 24.20 37.23 -33.03
CA ASN A 454 23.74 37.55 -34.39
C ASN A 454 24.05 38.99 -34.85
N THR A 455 25.18 39.54 -34.41
CA THR A 455 25.93 40.54 -35.18
C THR A 455 26.94 39.91 -36.15
N VAL A 456 26.90 38.59 -36.40
CA VAL A 456 27.68 37.97 -37.48
C VAL A 456 26.86 36.92 -38.24
N THR A 457 26.43 37.33 -39.43
CA THR A 457 25.94 36.58 -40.61
C THR A 457 26.27 35.08 -40.70
N THR A 458 25.23 34.24 -40.88
CA THR A 458 25.19 33.14 -41.88
C THR A 458 23.72 32.69 -42.09
N GLU A 459 23.03 33.38 -43.00
CA GLU A 459 21.74 32.93 -43.56
C GLU A 459 21.96 31.65 -44.39
N HIS A 460 21.48 30.50 -43.93
CA HIS A 460 21.25 29.37 -44.83
C HIS A 460 19.84 29.52 -45.39
N ARG A 461 19.71 29.44 -46.71
CA ARG A 461 18.41 29.63 -47.39
C ARG A 461 17.45 28.51 -46.96
N PRO A 462 16.13 28.76 -46.84
CA PRO A 462 15.15 27.74 -46.42
C PRO A 462 15.32 26.39 -47.15
N ALA A 463 15.58 26.39 -48.46
CA ALA A 463 15.80 25.15 -49.21
C ALA A 463 16.98 24.30 -48.70
N GLU A 464 18.08 24.91 -48.25
CA GLU A 464 19.26 24.16 -47.76
C GLU A 464 18.95 23.46 -46.43
N ARG A 465 18.13 24.10 -45.58
CA ARG A 465 17.68 23.51 -44.31
C ARG A 465 16.77 22.30 -44.56
N TYR A 466 15.98 22.33 -45.63
CA TYR A 466 15.10 21.24 -46.03
C TYR A 466 15.88 20.03 -46.53
N GLU A 467 16.85 20.28 -47.41
CA GLU A 467 17.74 19.22 -47.89
C GLU A 467 18.55 18.59 -46.76
N ASN A 468 18.91 19.36 -45.72
CA ASN A 468 19.55 18.83 -44.52
C ASN A 468 18.67 17.82 -43.77
N VAL A 469 17.42 18.19 -43.48
CA VAL A 469 16.49 17.30 -42.78
C VAL A 469 16.27 16.00 -43.57
N LEU A 470 16.12 16.10 -44.89
CA LEU A 470 15.96 14.93 -45.76
C LEU A 470 17.20 14.05 -45.80
N ALA A 471 18.39 14.62 -45.96
CA ALA A 471 19.64 13.87 -46.04
C ALA A 471 19.99 13.15 -44.73
N GLU A 472 19.67 13.74 -43.58
CA GLU A 472 19.89 13.12 -42.27
C GLU A 472 19.00 11.89 -42.05
N LEU A 473 17.74 11.97 -42.50
CA LEU A 473 16.77 10.91 -42.29
C LEU A 473 16.83 9.82 -43.38
N LEU A 474 17.16 10.21 -44.61
CA LEU A 474 17.25 9.35 -45.77
C LEU A 474 18.69 9.35 -46.29
N PRO A 475 19.58 8.48 -45.78
CA PRO A 475 21.02 8.51 -46.09
C PRO A 475 21.33 8.40 -47.59
N ARG A 476 20.45 7.78 -48.37
CA ARG A 476 20.58 7.69 -49.84
C ARG A 476 20.48 9.04 -50.56
N LEU A 477 19.93 10.08 -49.90
CA LEU A 477 19.87 11.45 -50.42
C LEU A 477 21.10 12.26 -50.04
N ALA A 478 21.86 11.87 -49.01
CA ALA A 478 23.00 12.64 -48.51
C ALA A 478 24.11 12.82 -49.57
N GLU A 479 24.25 11.85 -50.48
CA GLU A 479 25.27 11.85 -51.55
C GLU A 479 24.83 12.63 -52.80
N GLU A 480 23.57 13.07 -52.90
CA GLU A 480 22.96 13.61 -54.14
C GLU A 480 22.75 15.13 -54.09
N ARG A 481 23.52 15.88 -53.29
CA ARG A 481 23.30 17.33 -53.10
C ARG A 481 23.84 18.18 -54.26
N PRO A 482 23.08 19.18 -54.76
CA PRO A 482 21.74 19.59 -54.31
C PRO A 482 20.64 18.59 -54.74
N LEU A 483 19.65 18.37 -53.87
CA LEU A 483 18.65 17.32 -54.09
C LEU A 483 17.77 17.62 -55.31
N PRO A 484 17.66 16.71 -56.29
CA PRO A 484 16.78 16.90 -57.43
C PRO A 484 15.31 16.92 -56.97
N ALA A 485 14.54 17.95 -57.33
CA ALA A 485 13.13 18.05 -56.95
C ALA A 485 12.29 16.83 -57.37
N GLY A 486 12.60 16.21 -58.51
CA GLY A 486 11.93 14.99 -58.99
C GLY A 486 12.40 13.69 -58.33
N ARG A 487 13.30 13.74 -57.33
CA ARG A 487 13.82 12.53 -56.69
C ARG A 487 12.73 11.87 -55.84
N GLY A 488 12.44 10.61 -56.15
CA GLY A 488 11.45 9.81 -55.43
C GLY A 488 11.85 9.55 -53.97
N LEU A 489 11.00 9.95 -53.02
CA LEU A 489 11.31 9.78 -51.59
C LEU A 489 11.24 8.31 -51.16
N ARG A 490 10.30 7.54 -51.71
CA ARG A 490 10.20 6.09 -51.44
C ARG A 490 11.42 5.33 -51.95
N ASP A 491 11.93 5.67 -53.14
CA ASP A 491 13.15 5.06 -53.70
C ASP A 491 14.40 5.39 -52.85
N ALA A 492 14.37 6.56 -52.21
CA ALA A 492 15.37 6.99 -51.24
C ALA A 492 15.23 6.33 -49.85
N GLY A 493 14.22 5.48 -49.66
CA GLY A 493 14.02 4.71 -48.42
C GLY A 493 12.97 5.28 -47.48
N LEU A 494 12.14 6.24 -47.91
CA LEU A 494 11.05 6.75 -47.09
C LEU A 494 9.91 5.72 -46.98
N ASP A 495 9.86 5.04 -45.84
CA ASP A 495 8.77 4.13 -45.46
C ASP A 495 7.75 4.83 -44.54
N SER A 496 6.65 4.14 -44.21
CA SER A 496 5.56 4.70 -43.41
C SER A 496 5.98 5.15 -42.02
N MET A 497 7.06 4.59 -41.45
CA MET A 497 7.54 5.01 -40.12
C MET A 497 8.46 6.21 -40.21
N ALA A 498 9.32 6.25 -41.23
CA ALA A 498 10.16 7.40 -41.53
C ALA A 498 9.34 8.65 -41.92
N VAL A 499 8.14 8.50 -42.50
CA VAL A 499 7.24 9.64 -42.78
C VAL A 499 6.88 10.42 -41.52
N VAL A 500 6.52 9.74 -40.42
CA VAL A 500 6.12 10.41 -39.18
C VAL A 500 7.29 11.18 -38.60
N GLU A 501 8.48 10.58 -38.59
CA GLU A 501 9.69 11.23 -38.09
C GLU A 501 10.11 12.41 -38.98
N LEU A 502 9.97 12.28 -40.31
CA LEU A 502 10.25 13.35 -41.26
C LEU A 502 9.39 14.58 -41.00
N LEU A 503 8.08 14.37 -40.80
CA LEU A 503 7.14 15.46 -40.55
C LEU A 503 7.46 16.19 -39.26
N VAL A 504 7.69 15.46 -38.16
CA VAL A 504 8.08 16.06 -36.88
C VAL A 504 9.35 16.90 -37.03
N ARG A 505 10.38 16.38 -37.71
CA ARG A 505 11.62 17.12 -37.94
C ARG A 505 11.42 18.35 -38.82
N LEU A 506 10.53 18.31 -39.81
CA LEU A 506 10.22 19.46 -40.66
C LEU A 506 9.44 20.53 -39.88
N GLU A 507 8.44 20.14 -39.10
CA GLU A 507 7.69 21.04 -38.23
C GLU A 507 8.61 21.73 -37.22
N GLU A 508 9.50 20.98 -36.57
CA GLU A 508 10.52 21.53 -35.65
C GLU A 508 11.55 22.40 -36.37
N ALA A 509 12.00 22.01 -37.55
CA ALA A 509 13.02 22.75 -38.29
C ALA A 509 12.49 24.11 -38.76
N TYR A 510 11.20 24.23 -39.05
CA TYR A 510 10.60 25.44 -39.61
C TYR A 510 9.67 26.18 -38.66
N ASP A 511 9.39 25.63 -37.48
CA ASP A 511 8.39 26.14 -36.53
C ASP A 511 7.01 26.31 -37.20
N ILE A 512 6.59 25.27 -37.93
CA ILE A 512 5.32 25.20 -38.66
C ILE A 512 4.50 23.99 -38.21
N ALA A 513 3.20 23.99 -38.50
CA ALA A 513 2.34 22.82 -38.40
C ALA A 513 1.81 22.44 -39.79
N ILE A 514 1.92 21.15 -40.14
CA ILE A 514 1.49 20.60 -41.43
C ILE A 514 0.22 19.75 -41.20
N PRO A 515 -0.97 20.22 -41.62
CA PRO A 515 -2.22 19.51 -41.42
C PRO A 515 -2.32 18.21 -42.21
N ASP A 516 -2.99 17.21 -41.63
CA ASP A 516 -3.19 15.88 -42.22
C ASP A 516 -3.88 15.91 -43.59
N ASP A 517 -4.72 16.91 -43.87
CA ASP A 517 -5.42 17.05 -45.15
C ASP A 517 -4.51 17.51 -46.30
N GLU A 518 -3.32 18.05 -46.01
CA GLU A 518 -2.29 18.35 -47.02
C GLU A 518 -1.28 17.20 -47.22
N LEU A 519 -1.36 16.14 -46.41
CA LEU A 519 -0.42 15.01 -46.40
C LEU A 519 -0.94 13.81 -47.20
N GLY A 520 -1.48 14.07 -48.39
CA GLY A 520 -1.88 13.03 -49.33
C GLY A 520 -0.69 12.21 -49.88
N PRO A 521 -0.93 11.04 -50.51
CA PRO A 521 0.14 10.21 -51.07
C PRO A 521 1.08 10.96 -52.02
N GLU A 522 0.54 11.91 -52.79
CA GLU A 522 1.27 12.75 -53.76
C GLU A 522 2.31 13.66 -53.09
N ALA A 523 2.06 14.12 -51.85
CA ALA A 523 2.99 14.97 -51.11
C ALA A 523 4.34 14.25 -50.89
N PHE A 524 4.31 12.94 -50.68
CA PHE A 524 5.49 12.12 -50.41
C PHE A 524 6.07 11.42 -51.65
N GLU A 525 5.61 11.77 -52.85
CA GLU A 525 6.15 11.16 -54.07
C GLU A 525 7.59 11.59 -54.31
N THR A 526 7.88 12.88 -54.20
CA THR A 526 9.18 13.45 -54.53
C THR A 526 9.67 14.47 -53.50
N VAL A 527 10.97 14.77 -53.54
CA VAL A 527 11.59 15.85 -52.74
C VAL A 527 10.88 17.20 -52.99
N GLY A 528 10.49 17.49 -54.23
CA GLY A 528 9.81 18.73 -54.60
C GLY A 528 8.39 18.81 -54.08
N SER A 529 7.60 17.74 -54.22
CA SER A 529 6.20 17.71 -53.78
C SER A 529 6.07 17.94 -52.26
N LEU A 530 6.99 17.38 -51.47
CA LEU A 530 6.98 17.61 -50.02
C LEU A 530 7.51 19.01 -49.67
N TRP A 531 8.47 19.55 -50.43
CA TRP A 531 8.91 20.94 -50.23
C TRP A 531 7.79 21.95 -50.47
N GLU A 532 6.92 21.73 -51.46
CA GLU A 532 5.79 22.63 -51.71
C GLU A 532 4.84 22.72 -50.52
N VAL A 533 4.61 21.62 -49.81
CA VAL A 533 3.81 21.61 -48.57
C VAL A 533 4.47 22.48 -47.50
N VAL A 534 5.78 22.32 -47.30
CA VAL A 534 6.55 23.11 -46.32
C VAL A 534 6.59 24.60 -46.72
N ALA A 535 6.83 24.88 -48.00
CA ALA A 535 6.95 26.24 -48.52
C ALA A 535 5.66 27.05 -48.37
N ARG A 536 4.49 26.43 -48.60
CA ARG A 536 3.17 27.07 -48.37
C ARG A 536 2.97 27.52 -46.92
N ARG A 537 3.60 26.82 -45.98
CA ARG A 537 3.52 27.16 -44.54
C ARG A 537 4.47 28.26 -44.15
N LEU A 538 5.60 28.38 -44.85
CA LEU A 538 6.58 29.44 -44.65
C LEU A 538 6.12 30.79 -45.20
N ASP A 539 5.38 30.79 -46.32
CA ASP A 539 4.77 32.01 -46.88
C ASP A 539 3.33 31.74 -47.37
N PRO A 540 2.32 31.93 -46.48
CA PRO A 540 0.91 31.71 -46.82
C PRO A 540 0.36 32.66 -47.90
N ALA A 541 1.10 33.70 -48.29
CA ALA A 541 0.69 34.68 -49.30
C ALA A 541 1.25 34.38 -50.71
N ALA A 542 2.05 33.32 -50.87
CA ALA A 542 2.60 32.92 -52.17
C ALA A 542 1.49 32.32 -53.08
N PRO A 543 1.32 32.79 -54.33
CA PRO A 543 0.31 32.27 -55.25
C PRO A 543 0.64 30.86 -55.74
N HIS A 544 -0.41 30.05 -55.97
CA HIS A 544 -0.36 28.67 -56.48
C HIS A 544 0.40 28.50 -57.80
#